data_AF-A0AAN7KMC7-F1
#
_entry.id   AF-A0AAN7KMC7-F1
#
_cell.length_a   1.000
_cell.length_b   1.000
_cell.length_c   1.000
_cell.angle_alpha   90.00
_cell.angle_beta   90.00
_cell.angle_gamma   90.00
#
_symmetry.space_group_name_H-M   'P 1'
#
loop_
_entity.id
_entity.type
_entity.pdbx_description
1 polymer ?
#
loop_
_entity_poly.entity_id
_entity_poly.type
_entity_poly.pdbx_seq_one_letter_code
_entity_poly.pdbx_strand_id
1 'polypeptide(L)'
;MCLVHKPFQISNDLSCLLFLSLLVLVENKISLLRPHITIFVVVGCGGDRDKGKRPLMTQIATDKSDVTILTSDNPRSEDPFAILDDMLAGVGWGVQDYLKFGEKNHYVPLSNGHKLFVHVNRQVAIRAAVAMAEEGDMVVVAGKGHETYQIVGDKKEFFDDRKECREALQYVDGLHQAGIDTSEFPWMLHESQ
;
A
#
# COMPACT_ATOMS: atom_id res chain seq x y z
N MET A 1 -4.08 7.78 8.01
CA MET A 1 -4.39 7.45 6.61
C MET A 1 -3.94 8.63 5.76
N CYS A 2 -3.27 8.38 4.64
CA CYS A 2 -2.96 9.41 3.65
C CYS A 2 -3.78 9.12 2.41
N LEU A 3 -4.44 10.14 1.88
CA LEU A 3 -5.26 10.02 0.68
C LEU A 3 -4.71 10.95 -0.37
N VAL A 4 -4.25 10.39 -1.47
CA VAL A 4 -3.66 11.14 -2.59
C VAL A 4 -4.68 11.17 -3.72
N HIS A 5 -5.12 12.37 -4.10
CA HIS A 5 -5.78 12.63 -5.37
C HIS A 5 -4.87 13.48 -6.25
N LYS A 6 -4.66 13.03 -7.49
CA LYS A 6 -4.12 13.88 -8.56
C LYS A 6 -5.28 14.71 -9.16
N PRO A 7 -5.11 16.03 -9.40
CA PRO A 7 -3.81 16.70 -9.42
C PRO A 7 -3.32 17.24 -8.06
N PHE A 8 -4.12 17.59 -7.04
CA PHE A 8 -3.56 18.37 -5.90
C PHE A 8 -4.24 18.31 -4.52
N GLN A 9 -4.60 17.15 -3.95
CA GLN A 9 -4.98 17.14 -2.51
C GLN A 9 -4.51 15.90 -1.75
N ILE A 10 -3.65 16.12 -0.75
CA ILE A 10 -3.49 15.22 0.41
C ILE A 10 -4.52 15.67 1.46
N SER A 11 -5.56 14.87 1.66
CA SER A 11 -6.48 15.11 2.78
C SER A 11 -5.92 14.52 4.07
N ASN A 12 -5.82 15.35 5.11
CA ASN A 12 -5.38 14.97 6.45
C ASN A 12 -6.53 14.58 7.38
N ASP A 13 -7.79 14.70 6.92
CA ASP A 13 -8.94 14.37 7.75
C ASP A 13 -9.23 12.89 7.64
N LEU A 14 -8.78 12.14 8.66
CA LEU A 14 -9.58 11.15 9.39
C LEU A 14 -8.70 10.57 10.50
N SER A 15 -9.04 11.01 11.72
CA SER A 15 -8.51 10.54 12.99
C SER A 15 -8.47 9.01 13.06
N CYS A 16 -7.41 8.49 13.70
CA CYS A 16 -7.24 7.13 14.21
C CYS A 16 -8.53 6.28 14.22
N LEU A 17 -8.66 5.32 13.32
CA LEU A 17 -9.76 4.36 13.43
C LEU A 17 -9.25 2.93 13.21
N LEU A 18 -9.60 2.12 14.19
CA LEU A 18 -9.37 0.69 14.32
C LEU A 18 -9.91 -0.07 13.11
N PHE A 19 -9.38 -1.28 12.89
CA PHE A 19 -9.83 -2.42 12.06
C PHE A 19 -11.12 -2.34 11.20
N LEU A 20 -12.16 -1.63 11.61
CA LEU A 20 -13.41 -1.39 10.88
C LEU A 20 -13.34 -0.27 9.82
N SER A 21 -12.40 0.68 9.89
CA SER A 21 -12.49 1.89 9.06
C SER A 21 -11.97 1.77 7.63
N LEU A 22 -11.16 0.76 7.29
CA LEU A 22 -10.81 0.52 5.88
C LEU A 22 -12.07 0.22 5.06
N LEU A 23 -12.98 -0.57 5.63
CA LEU A 23 -14.27 -0.93 5.03
C LEU A 23 -15.15 0.31 4.80
N VAL A 24 -15.31 1.13 5.84
CA VAL A 24 -16.21 2.30 5.83
C VAL A 24 -15.70 3.41 4.90
N LEU A 25 -14.39 3.61 4.81
CA LEU A 25 -13.79 4.65 3.98
C LEU A 25 -13.92 4.36 2.49
N VAL A 26 -13.68 3.11 2.12
CA VAL A 26 -13.76 2.68 0.74
C VAL A 26 -15.23 2.64 0.30
N GLU A 27 -16.13 2.10 1.13
CA GLU A 27 -17.56 2.05 0.81
C GLU A 27 -18.23 3.44 0.68
N ASN A 28 -17.90 4.41 1.55
CA ASN A 28 -18.54 5.74 1.50
C ASN A 28 -17.99 6.65 0.39
N LYS A 29 -16.79 6.41 -0.13
CA LYS A 29 -16.24 7.20 -1.26
C LYS A 29 -16.56 6.61 -2.63
N ILE A 30 -16.66 5.28 -2.76
CA ILE A 30 -17.00 4.57 -4.00
C ILE A 30 -18.36 4.99 -4.57
N SER A 31 -19.35 5.27 -3.70
CA SER A 31 -20.69 5.66 -4.16
C SER A 31 -20.77 7.08 -4.76
N LEU A 32 -19.77 7.93 -4.52
CA LEU A 32 -19.76 9.34 -4.92
C LEU A 32 -18.80 9.64 -6.08
N LEU A 33 -17.80 8.79 -6.32
CA LEU A 33 -16.69 9.04 -7.22
C LEU A 33 -16.74 8.05 -8.39
N ARG A 34 -17.39 8.50 -9.48
CA ARG A 34 -17.39 8.09 -10.91
C ARG A 34 -16.92 6.67 -11.32
N PRO A 35 -17.50 6.07 -12.39
CA PRO A 35 -17.19 4.71 -12.88
C PRO A 35 -15.78 4.46 -13.46
N HIS A 36 -14.78 5.33 -13.23
CA HIS A 36 -13.44 5.26 -13.84
C HIS A 36 -12.29 5.57 -12.86
N ILE A 37 -12.47 5.35 -11.57
CA ILE A 37 -11.42 5.64 -10.57
C ILE A 37 -10.81 4.34 -10.09
N THR A 38 -9.50 4.19 -10.28
CA THR A 38 -8.74 3.06 -9.72
C THR A 38 -8.40 3.38 -8.27
N ILE A 39 -8.68 2.43 -7.39
CA ILE A 39 -8.41 2.52 -5.96
C ILE A 39 -7.18 1.69 -5.64
N PHE A 40 -6.15 2.37 -5.14
CA PHE A 40 -4.93 1.77 -4.61
C PHE A 40 -4.98 1.75 -3.08
N VAL A 41 -4.67 0.61 -2.47
CA VAL A 41 -4.53 0.47 -1.01
C VAL A 41 -3.13 -0.03 -0.67
N VAL A 42 -2.38 0.77 0.10
CA VAL A 42 -1.11 0.35 0.71
C VAL A 42 -1.36 0.02 2.18
N VAL A 43 -1.12 -1.22 2.58
CA VAL A 43 -1.44 -1.68 3.94
C VAL A 43 -0.38 -2.64 4.47
N GLY A 44 -0.16 -2.56 5.78
CA GLY A 44 0.67 -3.51 6.52
C GLY A 44 0.01 -3.86 7.85
N CYS A 45 0.60 -4.82 8.56
CA CYS A 45 0.17 -5.20 9.90
C CYS A 45 1.31 -5.02 10.92
N GLY A 46 0.95 -4.69 12.16
CA GLY A 46 1.93 -4.63 13.25
C GLY A 46 2.29 -6.03 13.76
N GLY A 47 3.56 -6.22 14.10
CA GLY A 47 4.03 -7.38 14.85
C GLY A 47 3.72 -7.29 16.35
N ASP A 48 3.93 -8.38 17.07
CA ASP A 48 3.65 -8.58 18.51
C ASP A 48 2.22 -8.20 18.89
N ARG A 49 1.28 -8.43 17.97
CA ARG A 49 -0.13 -8.09 18.06
C ARG A 49 -0.99 -9.22 17.50
N ASP A 50 -2.28 -8.95 17.38
CA ASP A 50 -3.29 -9.88 16.89
C ASP A 50 -3.01 -10.36 15.45
N LYS A 51 -2.48 -11.59 15.35
CA LYS A 51 -2.20 -12.26 14.08
C LYS A 51 -3.47 -12.65 13.32
N GLY A 52 -4.57 -12.92 14.04
CA GLY A 52 -5.82 -13.43 13.45
C GLY A 52 -6.46 -12.46 12.46
N LYS A 53 -6.10 -11.18 12.53
CA LYS A 53 -6.64 -10.15 11.64
C LYS A 53 -5.79 -9.89 10.40
N ARG A 54 -4.57 -10.42 10.32
CA ARG A 54 -3.66 -10.27 9.17
C ARG A 54 -4.28 -10.79 7.86
N PRO A 55 -4.78 -12.04 7.78
CA PRO A 55 -5.39 -12.53 6.55
C PRO A 55 -6.69 -11.80 6.20
N LEU A 56 -7.51 -11.46 7.20
CA LEU A 56 -8.77 -10.72 7.00
C LEU A 56 -8.52 -9.31 6.44
N MET A 57 -7.43 -8.66 6.86
CA MET A 57 -7.04 -7.34 6.35
C MET A 57 -6.75 -7.40 4.85
N THR A 58 -6.02 -8.42 4.40
CA THR A 58 -5.73 -8.62 2.98
C THR A 58 -6.99 -8.87 2.19
N GLN A 59 -7.87 -9.77 2.64
CA GLN A 59 -9.14 -10.06 1.98
C GLN A 59 -9.96 -8.80 1.77
N ILE A 60 -10.14 -8.00 2.83
CA ILE A 60 -10.91 -6.76 2.75
C ILE A 60 -10.24 -5.75 1.81
N ALA A 61 -8.91 -5.60 1.88
CA ALA A 61 -8.19 -4.67 1.01
C ALA A 61 -8.35 -5.07 -0.46
N THR A 62 -8.17 -6.35 -0.78
CA THR A 62 -8.30 -6.86 -2.15
C THR A 62 -9.74 -6.87 -2.65
N ASP A 63 -10.73 -7.01 -1.79
CA ASP A 63 -12.15 -6.97 -2.18
C ASP A 63 -12.64 -5.55 -2.46
N LYS A 64 -12.03 -4.56 -1.81
CA LYS A 64 -12.50 -3.17 -1.82
C LYS A 64 -11.65 -2.24 -2.69
N SER A 65 -10.50 -2.69 -3.19
CA SER A 65 -9.61 -1.90 -4.04
C SER A 65 -9.19 -2.65 -5.29
N ASP A 66 -8.98 -1.93 -6.38
CA ASP A 66 -8.52 -2.50 -7.65
C ASP A 66 -7.05 -2.94 -7.57
N VAL A 67 -6.25 -2.22 -6.77
CA VAL A 67 -4.83 -2.50 -6.55
C VAL A 67 -4.50 -2.47 -5.06
N THR A 68 -4.02 -3.58 -4.53
CA THR A 68 -3.52 -3.68 -3.15
C THR A 68 -2.01 -3.86 -3.14
N ILE A 69 -1.31 -3.18 -2.25
CA ILE A 69 0.12 -3.34 -2.01
C ILE A 69 0.34 -3.65 -0.53
N LEU A 70 0.79 -4.87 -0.24
CA LEU A 70 1.16 -5.29 1.11
C LEU A 70 2.58 -4.84 1.44
N THR A 71 2.77 -4.32 2.64
CA THR A 71 4.07 -3.81 3.07
C THR A 71 4.28 -3.95 4.58
N SER A 72 5.49 -3.65 5.04
CA SER A 72 5.77 -3.57 6.47
C SER A 72 5.10 -2.34 7.10
N ASP A 73 4.64 -2.50 8.34
CA ASP A 73 4.14 -1.40 9.17
C ASP A 73 5.04 -1.20 10.39
N ASN A 74 4.69 -1.79 11.52
CA ASN A 74 5.48 -1.75 12.75
C ASN A 74 5.79 -3.20 13.14
N PRO A 75 6.79 -3.84 12.49
CA PRO A 75 7.09 -5.25 12.69
C PRO A 75 7.51 -5.59 14.13
N ARG A 76 8.04 -4.62 14.89
CA ARG A 76 8.54 -4.86 16.27
C ARG A 76 9.51 -6.03 16.26
N SER A 77 9.33 -7.03 17.13
CA SER A 77 10.23 -8.17 17.22
C SER A 77 9.96 -9.27 16.18
N GLU A 78 8.85 -9.19 15.43
CA GLU A 78 8.54 -10.18 14.38
C GLU A 78 9.29 -9.90 13.08
N ASP A 79 9.62 -10.97 12.36
CA ASP A 79 10.11 -10.88 10.98
C ASP A 79 9.01 -10.25 10.07
N PRO A 80 9.30 -9.13 9.38
CA PRO A 80 8.36 -8.53 8.44
C PRO A 80 7.84 -9.50 7.37
N PHE A 81 8.67 -10.45 6.91
CA PHE A 81 8.23 -11.43 5.91
C PHE A 81 7.26 -12.45 6.49
N ALA A 82 7.42 -12.86 7.75
CA ALA A 82 6.44 -13.71 8.42
C ALA A 82 5.08 -13.00 8.58
N ILE A 83 5.08 -11.69 8.87
CA ILE A 83 3.84 -10.90 8.90
C ILE A 83 3.18 -10.86 7.52
N LEU A 84 3.96 -10.64 6.45
CA LEU A 84 3.46 -10.62 5.08
C LEU A 84 2.93 -11.99 4.65
N ASP A 85 3.53 -13.08 5.10
CA ASP A 85 3.06 -14.45 4.86
C ASP A 85 1.69 -14.69 5.49
N ASP A 86 1.53 -14.32 6.77
CA ASP A 86 0.23 -14.36 7.46
C ASP A 86 -0.84 -13.51 6.74
N MET A 87 -0.44 -12.37 6.18
CA MET A 87 -1.33 -11.50 5.41
C MET A 87 -1.73 -12.14 4.07
N LEU A 88 -0.78 -12.68 3.31
CA LEU A 88 -1.02 -13.33 2.02
C LEU A 88 -1.90 -14.57 2.13
N ALA A 89 -1.84 -15.28 3.27
CA ALA A 89 -2.69 -16.43 3.53
C ALA A 89 -4.19 -16.10 3.40
N GLY A 90 -4.59 -14.84 3.59
CA GLY A 90 -5.95 -14.36 3.39
C GLY A 90 -6.48 -14.55 1.96
N VAL A 91 -5.60 -14.55 0.97
CA VAL A 91 -5.96 -14.78 -0.44
C VAL A 91 -5.44 -16.12 -0.98
N GLY A 92 -4.97 -17.00 -0.09
CA GLY A 92 -4.45 -18.33 -0.46
C GLY A 92 -3.04 -18.31 -1.05
N TRP A 93 -2.24 -17.29 -0.73
CA TRP A 93 -0.85 -17.16 -1.16
C TRP A 93 0.11 -17.17 0.02
N GLY A 94 1.37 -17.55 -0.23
CA GLY A 94 2.50 -17.28 0.68
C GLY A 94 3.56 -16.40 0.03
N VAL A 95 4.49 -15.87 0.81
CA VAL A 95 5.61 -15.05 0.32
C VAL A 95 6.46 -15.83 -0.70
N GLN A 96 6.65 -17.13 -0.48
CA GLN A 96 7.42 -17.98 -1.39
C GLN A 96 6.73 -18.15 -2.76
N ASP A 97 5.39 -18.20 -2.78
CA ASP A 97 4.62 -18.26 -4.03
C ASP A 97 4.71 -16.93 -4.76
N TYR A 98 4.60 -15.83 -4.03
CA TYR A 98 4.77 -14.48 -4.57
C TYR A 98 6.13 -14.29 -5.24
N LEU A 99 7.23 -14.66 -4.57
CA LEU A 99 8.58 -14.49 -5.11
C LEU A 99 8.80 -15.32 -6.38
N LYS A 100 8.31 -16.57 -6.42
CA LYS A 100 8.41 -17.42 -7.62
C LYS A 100 7.56 -16.92 -8.78
N PHE A 101 6.38 -16.36 -8.48
CA PHE A 101 5.46 -15.86 -9.50
C PHE A 101 5.88 -14.47 -10.02
N GLY A 102 6.44 -13.63 -9.15
CA GLY A 102 6.93 -12.28 -9.40
C GLY A 102 7.96 -12.20 -10.53
N GLU A 103 8.73 -13.27 -10.76
CA GLU A 103 9.66 -13.38 -11.89
C GLU A 103 8.96 -13.43 -13.25
N LYS A 104 7.68 -13.83 -13.30
CA LYS A 104 6.89 -13.98 -14.53
C LYS A 104 5.81 -12.93 -14.69
N ASN A 105 5.15 -12.58 -13.59
CA ASN A 105 4.10 -11.57 -13.53
C ASN A 105 4.27 -10.80 -12.22
N HIS A 106 4.39 -9.48 -12.30
CA HIS A 106 4.76 -8.62 -11.17
C HIS A 106 3.73 -8.55 -10.01
N TYR A 107 2.61 -9.28 -10.09
CA TYR A 107 1.55 -9.30 -9.09
C TYR A 107 0.85 -10.65 -8.98
N VAL A 108 0.15 -10.85 -7.86
CA VAL A 108 -0.70 -12.01 -7.59
C VAL A 108 -2.00 -11.92 -8.40
N PRO A 109 -2.35 -12.92 -9.23
CA PRO A 109 -3.63 -12.97 -9.90
C PRO A 109 -4.73 -13.33 -8.90
N LEU A 110 -5.65 -12.40 -8.68
CA LEU A 110 -6.84 -12.63 -7.85
C LEU A 110 -8.04 -12.99 -8.73
N SER A 111 -8.95 -13.81 -8.19
CA SER A 111 -10.14 -14.28 -8.91
C SER A 111 -11.12 -13.16 -9.27
N ASN A 112 -11.08 -12.04 -8.55
CA ASN A 112 -11.88 -10.84 -8.81
C ASN A 112 -11.27 -9.92 -9.90
N GLY A 113 -10.11 -10.28 -10.47
CA GLY A 113 -9.41 -9.46 -11.47
C GLY A 113 -8.59 -8.30 -10.89
N HIS A 114 -8.59 -8.11 -9.57
CA HIS A 114 -7.81 -7.08 -8.90
C HIS A 114 -6.33 -7.50 -8.80
N LYS A 115 -5.45 -6.52 -8.58
CA LYS A 115 -4.00 -6.74 -8.52
C LYS A 115 -3.52 -6.67 -7.08
N LEU A 116 -2.65 -7.60 -6.69
CA LEU A 116 -2.01 -7.60 -5.38
C LEU A 116 -0.48 -7.67 -5.52
N PHE A 117 0.19 -6.65 -5.01
CA PHE A 117 1.64 -6.52 -4.95
C PHE A 117 2.13 -6.67 -3.51
N VAL A 118 3.39 -7.05 -3.36
CA VAL A 118 4.04 -7.17 -2.05
C VAL A 118 5.41 -6.52 -2.12
N HIS A 119 5.67 -5.59 -1.21
CA HIS A 119 6.99 -5.00 -1.04
C HIS A 119 7.24 -4.68 0.43
N VAL A 120 8.24 -5.33 1.04
CA VAL A 120 8.51 -5.21 2.48
C VAL A 120 8.88 -3.78 2.91
N ASN A 121 9.60 -3.04 2.06
CA ASN A 121 9.93 -1.65 2.33
C ASN A 121 8.70 -0.74 2.11
N ARG A 122 8.24 -0.09 3.18
CA ARG A 122 7.07 0.78 3.20
C ARG A 122 7.20 2.02 2.32
N GLN A 123 8.38 2.62 2.26
CA GLN A 123 8.63 3.78 1.39
C GLN A 123 8.46 3.39 -0.07
N VAL A 124 9.04 2.25 -0.48
CA VAL A 124 8.92 1.75 -1.86
C VAL A 124 7.47 1.42 -2.19
N ALA A 125 6.75 0.74 -1.28
CA ALA A 125 5.33 0.43 -1.47
C ALA A 125 4.46 1.69 -1.68
N ILE A 126 4.67 2.72 -0.86
CA ILE A 126 3.96 4.01 -0.99
C ILE A 126 4.29 4.69 -2.32
N ARG A 127 5.58 4.76 -2.68
CA ARG A 127 6.03 5.42 -3.92
C ARG A 127 5.52 4.71 -5.16
N ALA A 128 5.55 3.38 -5.18
CA ALA A 128 5.01 2.58 -6.26
C ALA A 128 3.51 2.83 -6.44
N ALA A 129 2.74 2.88 -5.35
CA ALA A 129 1.31 3.19 -5.41
C ALA A 129 1.04 4.56 -6.04
N VAL A 130 1.75 5.60 -5.60
CA VAL A 130 1.57 6.98 -6.08
C VAL A 130 1.96 7.15 -7.55
N ALA A 131 2.94 6.39 -8.00
CA ALA A 131 3.43 6.49 -9.36
C ALA A 131 2.65 5.64 -10.37
N MET A 132 2.13 4.48 -9.96
CA MET A 132 1.17 3.70 -10.76
C MET A 132 -0.19 4.39 -10.89
N ALA A 133 -0.60 5.18 -9.89
CA ALA A 133 -1.85 5.91 -9.93
C ALA A 133 -1.83 7.04 -10.98
N GLU A 134 -2.89 7.12 -11.79
CA GLU A 134 -3.09 8.18 -12.79
C GLU A 134 -3.89 9.37 -12.23
N GLU A 135 -4.15 10.36 -13.08
CA GLU A 135 -5.04 11.47 -12.72
C GLU A 135 -6.47 10.96 -12.50
N GLY A 136 -7.05 11.33 -11.35
CA GLY A 136 -8.39 10.86 -10.94
C GLY A 136 -8.39 9.61 -10.06
N ASP A 137 -7.30 8.84 -10.05
CA ASP A 137 -7.14 7.69 -9.15
C ASP A 137 -7.01 8.11 -7.68
N MET A 138 -7.23 7.14 -6.80
CA MET A 138 -7.15 7.34 -5.35
C MET A 138 -6.16 6.38 -4.72
N VAL A 139 -5.14 6.92 -4.03
CA VAL A 139 -4.22 6.11 -3.22
C VAL A 139 -4.53 6.27 -1.74
N VAL A 140 -4.79 5.15 -1.06
CA VAL A 140 -5.07 5.06 0.37
C VAL A 140 -3.92 4.36 1.07
N VAL A 141 -3.19 5.08 1.93
CA VAL A 141 -2.15 4.50 2.78
C VAL A 141 -2.69 4.28 4.20
N ALA A 142 -2.77 3.02 4.64
CA ALA A 142 -3.34 2.59 5.92
C ALA A 142 -2.30 1.96 6.86
N GLY A 143 -2.65 1.86 8.15
CA GLY A 143 -1.79 1.27 9.20
C GLY A 143 -1.36 2.29 10.27
N LYS A 144 -0.44 3.21 9.93
CA LYS A 144 0.23 4.12 10.89
C LYS A 144 -0.61 5.28 11.42
N GLY A 145 -1.62 5.75 10.68
CA GLY A 145 -2.45 6.87 11.15
C GLY A 145 -1.70 8.22 11.20
N HIS A 146 -1.41 8.72 12.41
CA HIS A 146 -0.61 9.93 12.68
C HIS A 146 0.80 9.61 13.21
N GLU A 147 1.18 8.32 13.29
CA GLU A 147 2.51 7.92 13.70
C GLU A 147 3.55 8.35 12.66
N THR A 148 4.64 8.98 13.13
CA THR A 148 5.76 9.49 12.32
C THR A 148 7.02 8.64 12.50
N TYR A 149 6.84 7.35 12.79
CA TYR A 149 7.92 6.43 13.04
C TYR A 149 7.56 5.01 12.61
N GLN A 150 8.59 4.19 12.39
CA GLN A 150 8.50 2.75 12.20
C GLN A 150 9.29 2.03 13.29
N ILE A 151 8.71 0.97 13.86
CA ILE A 151 9.34 0.18 14.93
C ILE A 151 9.89 -1.13 14.38
N VAL A 152 11.22 -1.32 14.48
CA VAL A 152 11.92 -2.56 14.10
C VAL A 152 12.78 -3.03 15.28
N GLY A 153 12.45 -4.18 15.84
CA GLY A 153 12.92 -4.60 17.16
C GLY A 153 12.58 -3.52 18.20
N ASP A 154 13.62 -3.06 18.89
CA ASP A 154 13.53 -1.99 19.90
C ASP A 154 13.82 -0.59 19.32
N LYS A 155 14.10 -0.49 18.01
CA LYS A 155 14.44 0.77 17.36
C LYS A 155 13.19 1.47 16.83
N LYS A 156 13.14 2.78 17.04
CA LYS A 156 12.12 3.68 16.51
C LYS A 156 12.78 4.60 15.49
N GLU A 157 12.57 4.30 14.22
CA GLU A 157 13.13 5.07 13.11
C GLU A 157 12.10 6.07 12.58
N PHE A 158 12.54 7.25 12.17
CA PHE A 158 11.64 8.27 11.64
C PHE A 158 11.04 7.80 10.29
N PHE A 159 9.72 7.79 10.20
CA PHE A 159 8.99 7.40 9.00
C PHE A 159 7.59 8.01 9.03
N ASP A 160 7.28 8.94 8.12
CA ASP A 160 5.97 9.59 8.03
C ASP A 160 5.33 9.31 6.66
N ASP A 161 4.25 8.52 6.66
CA ASP A 161 3.48 8.18 5.45
C ASP A 161 3.09 9.44 4.64
N ARG A 162 2.79 10.56 5.31
CA ARG A 162 2.37 11.81 4.65
C ARG A 162 3.52 12.50 3.95
N LYS A 163 4.70 12.47 4.59
CA LYS A 163 5.93 12.99 3.98
C LYS A 163 6.27 12.19 2.75
N GLU A 164 6.26 10.86 2.84
CA GLU A 164 6.55 9.98 1.70
C GLU A 164 5.54 10.15 0.56
N CYS A 165 4.24 10.27 0.86
CA CYS A 165 3.24 10.54 -0.17
C CYS A 165 3.46 11.89 -0.86
N ARG A 166 3.80 12.94 -0.10
CA ARG A 166 4.04 14.29 -0.67
C ARG A 166 5.28 14.30 -1.58
N GLU A 167 6.37 13.69 -1.13
CA GLU A 167 7.60 13.59 -1.91
C GLU A 167 7.40 12.75 -3.18
N ALA A 168 6.69 11.62 -3.07
CA ALA A 168 6.35 10.79 -4.21
C ALA A 168 5.51 11.56 -5.25
N LEU A 169 4.50 12.31 -4.78
CA LEU A 169 3.63 13.08 -5.67
C LEU A 169 4.40 14.18 -6.41
N GLN A 170 5.26 14.92 -5.70
CA GLN A 170 6.11 15.95 -6.31
C GLN A 170 7.07 15.37 -7.35
N TYR A 171 7.66 14.21 -7.06
CA TYR A 171 8.56 13.55 -7.98
C TYR A 171 7.84 13.07 -9.25
N VAL A 172 6.69 12.41 -9.09
CA VAL A 172 5.90 11.91 -10.23
C VAL A 172 5.38 13.05 -11.10
N ASP A 173 4.93 14.16 -10.50
CA ASP A 173 4.52 15.36 -11.24
C ASP A 173 5.68 15.93 -12.08
N GLY A 174 6.89 16.00 -11.51
CA GLY A 174 8.08 16.40 -12.25
C GLY A 174 8.41 15.49 -13.44
N LEU A 175 8.21 14.17 -13.30
CA LEU A 175 8.37 13.21 -14.40
C LEU A 175 7.31 13.40 -15.49
N HIS A 176 6.04 13.59 -15.10
CA HIS A 176 4.93 13.81 -16.04
C HIS A 176 5.12 15.12 -16.83
N GLN A 177 5.57 16.19 -16.18
CA GLN A 177 5.92 17.45 -16.84
C GLN A 177 7.09 17.31 -17.82
N ALA A 178 7.99 16.34 -17.57
CA ALA A 178 9.06 15.98 -18.50
C ALA A 178 8.62 14.99 -19.60
N GLY A 179 7.34 14.61 -19.65
CA GLY A 179 6.79 13.68 -20.65
C GLY A 179 7.14 12.21 -20.38
N ILE A 180 7.53 11.86 -19.15
CA ILE A 180 7.87 10.49 -18.75
C ILE A 180 6.62 9.83 -18.17
N ASP A 181 6.23 8.70 -18.76
CA ASP A 181 5.14 7.86 -18.25
C ASP A 181 5.61 7.05 -17.02
N THR A 182 4.81 7.08 -15.95
CA THR A 182 5.08 6.37 -14.69
C THR A 182 4.15 5.18 -14.44
N SER A 183 3.15 4.97 -15.31
CA SER A 183 2.15 3.91 -15.16
C SER A 183 2.78 2.51 -15.16
N GLU A 184 3.87 2.35 -15.93
CA GLU A 184 4.57 1.07 -16.16
C GLU A 184 6.01 1.04 -15.57
N PHE A 185 6.34 1.92 -14.61
CA PHE A 185 7.71 1.97 -14.07
C PHE A 185 8.09 0.63 -13.41
N PRO A 186 9.21 -0.02 -13.79
CA PRO A 186 9.67 -1.22 -13.12
C PRO A 186 10.20 -0.85 -11.73
N TRP A 187 9.41 -1.14 -10.69
CA TRP A 187 9.70 -0.78 -9.29
C TRP A 187 10.82 -1.59 -8.63
N MET A 188 11.62 -2.33 -9.41
CA MET A 188 12.81 -2.98 -8.88
C MET A 188 13.86 -1.90 -8.61
N LEU A 189 14.35 -1.84 -7.37
CA LEU A 189 15.56 -1.12 -7.08
C LEU A 189 16.64 -1.68 -8.00
N HIS A 190 17.17 -0.87 -8.92
CA HIS A 190 18.49 -1.16 -9.44
C HIS A 190 19.40 -1.21 -8.21
N GLU A 191 19.96 -2.38 -7.92
CA GLU A 191 21.02 -2.50 -6.93
C GLU A 191 22.08 -1.46 -7.31
N SER A 192 22.21 -0.43 -6.48
CA SER A 192 23.25 0.56 -6.63
C SER A 192 24.58 -0.20 -6.57
N GLN A 193 25.36 -0.13 -7.67
CA GLN A 193 26.72 -0.64 -7.77
C GLN A 193 27.61 -0.08 -6.66
#